data_AF-A0A371B2Y4-F1
#
_entry.id   AF-A0A371B2Y4-F1
#
_cell.length_a   1.000
_cell.length_b   1.000
_cell.length_c   1.000
_cell.angle_alpha   90.00
_cell.angle_beta   90.00
_cell.angle_gamma   90.00
#
_symmetry.space_group_name_H-M   'P 1'
#
loop_
_entity.id
_entity.type
_entity.pdbx_description
1 polymer ?
#
loop_
_entity_poly.entity_id
_entity_poly.type
_entity_poly.pdbx_seq_one_letter_code
_entity_poly.pdbx_strand_id
1 'polypeptide(L)' 'MNPHARSGIDILRQSPRYRPANTCAQCGEALYLPEYSEWLDAGYARHLWQCDACGYAFETTVRFAAA' A
#
# COMPACT_ATOMS: atom_id res chain seq x y z
N MET A 1 -16.97 10.96 0.63
CA MET A 1 -16.21 9.82 0.05
C MET A 1 -17.14 8.62 0.04
N ASN A 2 -17.35 8.02 -1.13
CA ASN A 2 -18.35 6.97 -1.35
C ASN A 2 -17.84 5.61 -0.80
N PRO A 3 -18.52 4.98 0.17
CA PRO A 3 -18.05 3.75 0.82
C PRO A 3 -18.06 2.50 -0.08
N HIS A 4 -18.66 2.58 -1.28
CA HIS A 4 -18.86 1.42 -2.16
C HIS A 4 -17.77 1.19 -3.21
N ALA A 5 -16.73 2.02 -3.31
CA ALA A 5 -15.63 1.79 -4.25
C ALA A 5 -14.67 0.65 -3.83
N ARG A 6 -14.74 0.18 -2.58
CA ARG A 6 -13.70 -0.68 -1.95
C ARG A 6 -14.04 -2.17 -1.86
N SER A 7 -15.23 -2.59 -2.27
CA SER A 7 -15.72 -3.98 -2.14
C SER A 7 -14.91 -5.03 -2.92
N GLY A 8 -14.06 -4.64 -3.89
CA GLY A 8 -13.25 -5.57 -4.68
C GLY A 8 -11.93 -6.00 -4.02
N ILE A 9 -11.44 -5.26 -3.03
CA ILE A 9 -10.13 -5.51 -2.39
C ILE A 9 -10.18 -6.73 -1.46
N ASP A 10 -11.32 -6.97 -0.82
CA ASP A 10 -11.50 -8.10 0.12
C ASP A 10 -11.40 -9.47 -0.57
N ILE A 11 -11.79 -9.57 -1.85
CA ILE A 11 -11.67 -10.80 -2.64
C ILE A 11 -10.19 -11.08 -2.98
N LEU A 12 -9.39 -10.04 -3.21
CA LEU A 12 -7.96 -10.18 -3.50
C LEU A 12 -7.16 -10.61 -2.26
N ARG A 13 -7.58 -10.20 -1.05
CA ARG A 13 -6.95 -10.57 0.23
C ARG A 13 -6.87 -12.08 0.50
N GLN A 14 -7.73 -12.89 -0.12
CA GLN A 14 -7.82 -14.34 0.14
C GLN A 14 -6.93 -15.18 -0.79
N SER A 15 -6.30 -14.56 -1.79
CA SER A 15 -5.38 -15.27 -2.68
C SER A 15 -3.99 -15.38 -2.05
N PRO A 16 -3.39 -16.58 -1.94
CA PRO A 16 -2.03 -16.75 -1.41
C PRO A 16 -0.95 -16.12 -2.30
N ARG A 17 -1.30 -15.69 -3.52
CA ARG A 17 -0.43 -14.89 -4.40
C ARG A 17 -0.47 -13.40 -4.09
N TYR A 18 -1.48 -12.95 -3.34
CA TYR A 18 -1.66 -11.56 -2.96
C TYR A 18 -1.04 -11.37 -1.59
N ARG A 19 0.27 -11.12 -1.56
CA ARG A 19 0.97 -10.80 -0.30
C ARG A 19 0.83 -9.31 0.00
N PRO A 20 0.75 -8.92 1.29
CA PRO A 20 0.81 -7.52 1.66
C PRO A 20 2.11 -6.91 1.16
N ALA A 21 2.03 -5.75 0.51
CA ALA A 21 3.19 -4.97 0.11
C ALA A 21 3.81 -4.24 1.30
N ASN A 22 2.98 -3.91 2.31
CA ASN A 22 3.40 -3.25 3.53
C ASN A 22 2.43 -3.56 4.68
N THR A 23 2.76 -3.10 5.89
CA THR A 23 1.88 -3.12 7.06
C THR A 23 1.70 -1.71 7.60
N CYS A 24 0.52 -1.40 8.13
CA CYS A 24 0.26 -0.11 8.76
C CYS A 24 1.20 0.09 9.96
N ALA A 25 1.94 1.21 9.97
CA ALA A 25 2.87 1.52 11.06
C ALA A 25 2.18 1.78 12.42
N GLN A 26 0.87 2.01 12.44
CA GLN A 26 0.12 2.29 13.67
C GLN A 26 -0.62 1.06 14.21
N CYS A 27 -1.32 0.29 13.36
CA CYS A 27 -2.15 -0.84 13.81
C CYS A 27 -1.71 -2.21 13.30
N GLY A 28 -0.69 -2.29 12.44
CA GLY A 28 -0.19 -3.54 11.87
C GLY A 28 -1.05 -4.13 10.74
N GLU A 29 -2.16 -3.49 10.36
CA GLU A 29 -3.04 -3.99 9.30
C GLU A 29 -2.29 -4.16 7.97
N ALA A 30 -2.58 -5.25 7.26
CA ALA A 30 -1.98 -5.53 5.96
C ALA A 30 -2.41 -4.52 4.88
N LEU A 31 -1.43 -3.88 4.22
CA LEU A 31 -1.62 -2.95 3.12
C LEU A 31 -1.11 -3.57 1.83
N TYR A 32 -1.92 -3.53 0.78
CA TYR A 32 -1.65 -4.26 -0.47
C TYR A 32 -1.22 -3.33 -1.61
N LEU A 33 -1.77 -2.13 -1.65
CA LEU A 33 -1.47 -1.12 -2.66
C LEU A 33 -1.35 0.24 -1.97
N PRO A 34 -0.37 1.07 -2.37
CA PRO A 34 -0.35 2.46 -1.96
C PRO A 34 -1.44 3.24 -2.70
N GLU A 35 -1.91 4.33 -2.08
CA GLU A 35 -2.84 5.27 -2.72
C GLU A 35 -2.16 6.01 -3.88
N TYR A 36 -0.86 6.26 -3.76
CA TYR A 36 -0.07 6.90 -4.80
C TYR A 36 1.37 6.39 -4.77
N SER A 37 1.96 6.27 -5.96
CA SER A 37 3.38 5.95 -6.13
C SER A 37 4.00 6.94 -7.10
N GLU A 38 5.16 7.47 -6.71
CA GLU A 38 5.99 8.33 -7.54
C GLU A 38 7.35 7.69 -7.74
N TRP A 39 7.80 7.63 -8.99
CA TRP A 39 9.17 7.28 -9.29
C TRP A 39 10.06 8.50 -9.05
N LEU A 40 11.08 8.30 -8.22
CA LEU A 40 12.12 9.28 -7.97
C LEU A 40 13.35 8.91 -8.81
N ASP A 41 14.22 9.87 -9.06
CA ASP A 41 15.47 9.62 -9.78
C ASP A 41 16.34 8.56 -9.07
N ALA A 42 17.29 7.98 -9.81
CA ALA A 42 18.28 7.03 -9.29
C ALA A 42 17.71 5.72 -8.70
N GLY A 43 16.54 5.27 -9.17
CA GLY A 43 16.02 3.95 -8.80
C GLY A 43 15.22 3.92 -7.51
N TYR A 44 14.70 5.07 -7.06
CA TYR A 44 13.87 5.15 -5.86
C TYR A 44 12.40 5.31 -6.24
N ALA A 45 11.49 4.86 -5.38
CA ALA A 45 10.09 5.25 -5.45
C ALA A 45 9.59 5.68 -4.07
N ARG A 46 8.70 6.67 -4.06
CA ARG A 46 7.93 7.07 -2.89
C ARG A 46 6.52 6.50 -3.00
N HIS A 47 6.02 5.97 -1.90
CA HIS A 47 4.66 5.45 -1.78
C HIS A 47 3.91 6.18 -0.67
N LEU A 48 2.71 6.66 -0.98
CA LEU A 48 1.76 7.17 -0.01
C LEU A 48 0.79 6.06 0.38
N TRP A 49 0.67 5.79 1.68
CA TRP A 49 -0.18 4.76 2.23
C TRP A 49 -1.31 5.39 3.03
N GLN A 50 -2.51 4.80 2.93
CA GLN A 50 -3.60 5.07 3.85
C GLN A 50 -4.15 3.73 4.37
N CYS A 51 -4.28 3.62 5.69
CA CYS A 51 -4.86 2.44 6.30
C CYS A 51 -6.38 2.59 6.41
N ASP A 52 -7.11 1.65 5.81
CA ASP A 52 -8.57 1.65 5.88
C ASP A 52 -9.11 1.24 7.25
N ALA A 53 -8.33 0.49 8.03
CA ALA A 53 -8.75 0.04 9.36
C ALA A 53 -8.67 1.16 10.41
N CYS A 54 -7.63 2.00 10.38
CA CYS A 54 -7.40 3.03 11.41
C CYS A 54 -7.32 4.46 10.87
N GLY A 55 -7.38 4.66 9.56
CA GLY A 55 -7.29 5.97 8.91
C GLY A 55 -5.90 6.59 8.86
N TYR A 56 -4.88 5.95 9.45
CA TYR A 56 -3.51 6.48 9.48
C TYR A 56 -2.90 6.53 8.09
N ALA A 57 -2.30 7.67 7.75
CA ALA A 57 -1.60 7.89 6.48
C ALA A 57 -0.11 8.13 6.73
N PHE A 58 0.75 7.54 5.90
CA PHE A 58 2.19 7.64 6.02
C PHE A 58 2.88 7.39 4.68
N GLU A 59 4.17 7.72 4.62
CA GLU A 59 4.98 7.55 3.42
C GLU A 59 6.10 6.53 3.63
N THR A 60 6.48 5.83 2.56
CA THR A 60 7.71 5.04 2.51
C THR A 60 8.51 5.39 1.28
N THR A 61 9.84 5.36 1.36
CA THR A 61 10.73 5.43 0.20
C THR A 61 11.46 4.10 0.05
N VAL A 62 11.38 3.49 -1.13
CA VAL A 62 12.02 2.22 -1.46
C VAL A 62 13.05 2.42 -2.56
N ARG A 63 14.08 1.57 -2.58
CA ARG A 63 15.09 1.52 -3.63
C ARG A 63 14.95 0.24 -4.42
N PHE A 64 14.86 0.35 -5.73
CA PHE A 64 14.90 -0.79 -6.64
C PHE A 64 16.35 -1.20 -6.91
N ALA A 65 16.59 -2.50 -6.96
CA ALA A 65 17.88 -3.03 -7.40
C ALA A 65 18.16 -2.58 -8.83
N ALA A 66 19.43 -2.30 -9.13
CA ALA A 66 19.85 -2.11 -10.52
C ALA A 66 19.57 -3.40 -11.31
N ALA A 67 19.13 -3.25 -12.56
CA ALA A 67 18.83 -4.35 -13.46
C ALA A 67 20.08 -5.16 -13.83
#